data_AF-A0A8K9XXK4-F1
#
_entry.id   AF-A0A8K9XXK4-F1
#
_cell.length_a   1.000
_cell.length_b   1.000
_cell.length_c   1.000
_cell.angle_alpha   90.00
_cell.angle_beta   90.00
_cell.angle_gamma   90.00
#
_symmetry.space_group_name_H-M   'P 1'
#
loop_
_entity.id
_entity.type
_entity.pdbx_description
1 polymer ?
#
loop_
_entity_poly.entity_id
_entity_poly.type
_entity_poly.pdbx_seq_one_letter_code
_entity_poly.pdbx_strand_id
1 'polypeptide(L)'
;MAIVQRFFIGMCNEASTHWTLTAIVLLGSLLGIVSSYPIPSRTNATLLEQRWETLFSRSVLGISGAKSDMNWESDYLMGIKRVRRLYCNVGIGFHLQILPDGRINGVHNENQYSLIEISTVERGVISMYGVRSELFVAMNSRGRLYGTKFFRDECKFKETLLPNNYNAYESSVYKGSYIALSKHGRAKRGNKATTAMTVTHFLPRLS
;
A
#
# COMPACT_ATOMS: atom_id res chain seq x y z
N MET A 1 -72.90 -22.36 -4.28
CA MET A 1 -73.21 -21.48 -3.12
C MET A 1 -72.68 -20.09 -3.45
N ALA A 2 -73.57 -19.09 -3.31
CA ALA A 2 -73.44 -17.71 -3.80
C ALA A 2 -72.52 -16.82 -2.92
N ILE A 3 -71.68 -15.95 -3.51
CA ILE A 3 -71.77 -14.47 -3.74
C ILE A 3 -71.71 -13.58 -2.44
N VAL A 4 -71.02 -12.42 -2.58
CA VAL A 4 -71.23 -11.10 -1.91
C VAL A 4 -70.30 -10.84 -0.70
N GLN A 5 -69.25 -10.00 -0.76
CA GLN A 5 -69.15 -8.52 -0.86
C GLN A 5 -69.56 -7.77 0.43
N ARG A 6 -68.67 -6.94 1.00
CA ARG A 6 -68.95 -5.54 1.44
C ARG A 6 -67.74 -4.88 2.11
N PHE A 7 -67.35 -3.74 1.53
CA PHE A 7 -66.65 -2.61 2.15
C PHE A 7 -67.58 -1.86 3.13
N PHE A 8 -67.04 -1.16 4.14
CA PHE A 8 -66.98 0.32 4.23
C PHE A 8 -66.81 0.91 5.67
N ILE A 9 -65.96 1.97 5.76
CA ILE A 9 -66.04 3.22 6.58
C ILE A 9 -65.85 3.09 8.12
N GLY A 10 -65.11 3.94 8.84
CA GLY A 10 -64.31 5.13 8.50
C GLY A 10 -63.89 5.94 9.76
N MET A 11 -62.99 6.91 9.53
CA MET A 11 -62.77 8.22 10.21
C MET A 11 -62.29 8.22 11.69
N CYS A 12 -61.02 8.61 11.95
CA CYS A 12 -60.49 9.98 12.21
C CYS A 12 -60.85 10.57 13.59
N ASN A 13 -59.84 10.82 14.42
CA ASN A 13 -59.61 12.16 14.96
C ASN A 13 -58.21 12.38 15.54
N GLU A 14 -57.72 13.59 15.27
CA GLU A 14 -56.46 14.20 15.65
C GLU A 14 -56.35 14.43 17.17
N ALA A 15 -55.11 14.57 17.67
CA ALA A 15 -54.56 15.87 18.07
C ALA A 15 -53.47 15.71 19.14
N SER A 16 -52.33 16.31 18.82
CA SER A 16 -51.16 16.54 19.66
C SER A 16 -51.48 17.46 20.84
N THR A 17 -50.78 17.32 21.97
CA THR A 17 -49.87 18.34 22.54
C THR A 17 -49.68 18.21 24.07
N HIS A 18 -48.40 18.31 24.47
CA HIS A 18 -47.93 19.13 25.59
C HIS A 18 -48.12 18.64 27.03
N TRP A 19 -47.09 18.00 27.61
CA TRP A 19 -46.59 18.29 28.96
C TRP A 19 -45.11 17.92 29.05
N THR A 20 -44.29 18.87 28.59
CA THR A 20 -42.89 19.02 28.98
C THR A 20 -42.80 19.29 30.50
N LEU A 21 -41.71 18.82 31.12
CA LEU A 21 -41.16 19.28 32.39
C LEU A 21 -41.95 18.93 33.68
N THR A 22 -41.70 17.74 34.22
CA THR A 22 -41.54 17.56 35.68
C THR A 22 -40.57 16.40 35.92
N ALA A 23 -39.72 16.53 36.94
CA ALA A 23 -38.75 15.54 37.44
C ALA A 23 -37.33 15.53 36.83
N ILE A 24 -36.74 16.71 36.70
CA ILE A 24 -35.37 16.90 37.21
C ILE A 24 -35.48 16.89 38.75
N VAL A 25 -34.48 16.36 39.44
CA VAL A 25 -34.31 16.25 40.91
C VAL A 25 -34.77 14.91 41.52
N LEU A 26 -33.96 13.85 41.32
CA LEU A 26 -33.50 13.00 42.43
C LEU A 26 -32.11 12.45 42.07
N LEU A 27 -31.10 13.18 42.54
CA LEU A 27 -29.68 12.91 42.44
C LEU A 27 -29.26 12.10 43.68
N GLY A 28 -28.44 11.04 43.51
CA GLY A 28 -27.45 10.64 44.52
C GLY A 28 -27.58 9.24 45.16
N SER A 29 -26.41 8.61 45.32
CA SER A 29 -26.09 7.31 45.96
C SER A 29 -26.22 6.10 45.01
N LEU A 30 -25.18 5.35 44.62
CA LEU A 30 -23.94 4.95 45.30
C LEU A 30 -22.79 4.78 44.28
N LEU A 31 -21.65 5.42 44.56
CA LEU A 31 -20.33 5.05 44.05
C LEU A 31 -19.74 3.98 44.97
N GLY A 32 -19.15 2.92 44.40
CA GLY A 32 -18.24 2.04 45.12
C GLY A 32 -18.28 0.58 44.67
N ILE A 33 -17.43 0.24 43.69
CA ILE A 33 -16.37 -0.78 43.83
C ILE A 33 -15.44 -0.60 42.61
N VAL A 34 -14.23 -0.17 42.93
CA VAL A 34 -13.08 -0.14 42.04
C VAL A 34 -12.67 -1.59 41.79
N SER A 35 -12.85 -2.08 40.56
CA SER A 35 -12.19 -3.31 40.11
C SER A 35 -10.96 -2.91 39.30
N SER A 36 -9.81 -3.02 39.94
CA SER A 36 -8.49 -2.75 39.36
C SER A 36 -8.13 -3.83 38.33
N TYR A 37 -8.40 -3.57 37.06
CA TYR A 37 -7.72 -4.27 35.96
C TYR A 37 -6.66 -3.34 35.35
N PRO A 38 -5.40 -3.77 35.18
CA PRO A 38 -4.37 -2.92 34.61
C PRO A 38 -4.66 -2.64 33.13
N ILE A 39 -4.84 -1.35 32.82
CA ILE A 39 -4.98 -0.79 31.48
C ILE A 39 -3.59 -0.80 30.81
N PRO A 40 -3.42 -1.36 29.59
CA PRO A 40 -2.18 -1.20 28.83
C PRO A 40 -2.04 0.26 28.40
N SER A 41 -0.86 0.84 28.65
CA SER A 41 -0.52 2.24 28.38
C SER A 41 -0.84 2.66 26.93
N ARG A 42 -1.81 3.57 26.79
CA ARG A 42 -2.34 4.10 25.53
C ARG A 42 -1.59 5.36 25.05
N THR A 43 -0.26 5.34 25.08
CA THR A 43 0.56 6.50 24.64
C THR A 43 1.20 6.30 23.26
N ASN A 44 1.30 5.06 22.76
CA ASN A 44 1.92 4.78 21.45
C ASN A 44 0.91 4.73 20.28
N ALA A 45 -0.38 4.57 20.56
CA ALA A 45 -1.42 4.52 19.53
C ALA A 45 -1.69 5.90 18.92
N THR A 46 -1.62 6.97 19.72
CA THR A 46 -1.86 8.34 19.25
C THR A 46 -0.74 8.86 18.37
N LEU A 47 0.52 8.47 18.63
CA LEU A 47 1.68 8.87 17.81
C LEU A 47 1.62 8.21 16.41
N LEU A 48 1.22 6.94 16.36
CA LEU A 48 1.07 6.21 15.10
C LEU A 48 -0.09 6.78 14.28
N GLU A 49 -1.26 6.99 14.91
CA GLU A 49 -2.42 7.63 14.27
C GLU A 49 -2.09 9.04 13.77
N GLN A 50 -1.44 9.88 14.59
CA GLN A 50 -1.00 11.21 14.17
C GLN A 50 -0.01 11.15 12.99
N ARG A 51 0.88 10.15 12.98
CA ARG A 51 1.84 9.94 11.89
C ARG A 51 1.14 9.49 10.60
N TRP A 52 0.13 8.63 10.70
CA TRP A 52 -0.68 8.23 9.54
C TRP A 52 -1.45 9.42 8.97
N GLU A 53 -2.07 10.24 9.82
CA GLU A 53 -2.78 11.44 9.40
C GLU A 53 -1.85 12.45 8.71
N THR A 54 -0.60 12.62 9.17
CA THR A 54 0.38 13.46 8.46
C THR A 54 0.82 12.91 7.11
N LEU A 55 0.77 11.58 6.93
CA LEU A 55 1.11 10.94 5.64
C LEU A 55 -0.05 11.05 4.65
N PHE A 56 -1.31 10.98 5.10
CA PHE A 56 -2.49 11.15 4.24
C PHE A 56 -2.86 12.63 3.99
N SER A 57 -2.57 13.54 4.92
CA SER A 57 -2.88 14.98 4.81
C SER A 57 -2.08 15.73 3.73
N ARG A 58 -0.98 15.16 3.23
CA ARG A 58 -0.22 15.76 2.12
C ARG A 58 -0.92 15.70 0.77
N SER A 59 -2.10 15.07 0.68
CA SER A 59 -2.87 14.96 -0.57
C SER A 59 -3.87 16.10 -0.81
N VAL A 60 -4.01 17.07 0.10
CA VAL A 60 -5.00 18.14 -0.05
C VAL A 60 -4.41 19.50 0.33
N LEU A 61 -3.63 20.12 -0.57
CA LEU A 61 -3.51 21.59 -0.65
C LEU A 61 -2.79 21.96 -1.95
N GLY A 62 -3.57 22.52 -2.89
CA GLY A 62 -3.04 23.16 -4.08
C GLY A 62 -2.58 24.59 -3.82
N ILE A 63 -1.87 25.11 -4.84
CA ILE A 63 -1.50 26.51 -5.13
C ILE A 63 -0.12 26.97 -4.61
N SER A 64 0.87 27.06 -5.53
CA SER A 64 1.42 28.35 -6.02
C SER A 64 2.87 28.24 -6.53
N GLY A 65 3.10 28.55 -7.80
CA GLY A 65 4.23 29.39 -8.25
C GLY A 65 5.67 28.88 -8.16
N ALA A 66 6.16 28.39 -9.31
CA ALA A 66 7.55 28.47 -9.82
C ALA A 66 8.64 27.54 -9.26
N LYS A 67 8.91 26.46 -10.02
CA LYS A 67 10.17 26.22 -10.77
C LYS A 67 10.05 24.95 -11.60
N SER A 68 10.64 24.97 -12.79
CA SER A 68 10.62 23.89 -13.77
C SER A 68 11.42 22.67 -13.28
N ASP A 69 10.75 21.73 -12.63
CA ASP A 69 11.22 20.36 -12.49
C ASP A 69 10.08 19.44 -12.94
N MET A 70 10.39 18.52 -13.86
CA MET A 70 9.45 17.68 -14.60
C MET A 70 8.30 17.12 -13.74
N ASN A 71 7.10 17.12 -14.29
CA ASN A 71 5.81 16.67 -13.75
C ASN A 71 5.73 15.17 -13.34
N TRP A 72 6.87 14.51 -13.07
CA TRP A 72 6.95 13.08 -12.77
C TRP A 72 6.15 12.68 -11.54
N GLU A 73 5.99 13.60 -10.57
CA GLU A 73 5.26 13.35 -9.34
C GLU A 73 3.76 13.20 -9.64
N SER A 74 3.18 14.05 -10.50
CA SER A 74 1.81 13.87 -10.97
C SER A 74 1.64 12.58 -11.79
N ASP A 75 2.59 12.27 -12.69
CA ASP A 75 2.51 11.10 -13.57
C ASP A 75 2.63 9.76 -12.81
N TYR A 76 3.40 9.72 -11.72
CA TYR A 76 3.52 8.55 -10.83
C TYR A 76 2.28 8.33 -9.95
N LEU A 77 1.54 9.39 -9.61
CA LEU A 77 0.44 9.33 -8.64
C LEU A 77 -0.91 8.89 -9.23
N MET A 78 -1.03 8.69 -10.54
CA MET A 78 -2.32 8.36 -11.19
C MET A 78 -2.69 6.86 -11.15
N GLY A 79 -1.76 5.96 -10.85
CA GLY A 79 -1.97 4.50 -10.90
C GLY A 79 -2.47 3.87 -9.61
N ILE A 80 -3.06 2.67 -9.70
CA ILE A 80 -3.35 1.84 -8.51
C ILE A 80 -2.03 1.53 -7.80
N LYS A 81 -1.96 1.90 -6.53
CA LYS A 81 -0.80 1.68 -5.67
C LYS A 81 -1.01 0.43 -4.82
N ARG A 82 -0.01 -0.43 -4.78
CA ARG A 82 0.01 -1.62 -3.91
C ARG A 82 1.32 -1.68 -3.14
N VAL A 83 1.23 -1.71 -1.81
CA VAL A 83 2.40 -1.95 -0.95
C VAL A 83 2.58 -3.45 -0.78
N ARG A 84 3.74 -3.96 -1.16
CA ARG A 84 4.06 -5.40 -1.16
C ARG A 84 5.51 -5.64 -0.77
N ARG A 85 5.84 -6.88 -0.45
CA ARG A 85 7.21 -7.39 -0.44
C ARG A 85 7.41 -8.34 -1.62
N LEU A 86 8.52 -8.22 -2.32
CA LEU A 86 8.83 -9.09 -3.47
C LEU A 86 9.76 -10.22 -3.04
N TYR A 87 9.19 -11.42 -2.85
CA TYR A 87 9.93 -12.60 -2.40
C TYR A 87 10.44 -13.44 -3.58
N CYS A 88 11.74 -13.69 -3.62
CA CYS A 88 12.39 -14.58 -4.59
C CYS A 88 12.79 -15.90 -3.90
N ASN A 89 12.25 -17.01 -4.40
CA ASN A 89 12.50 -18.33 -3.84
C ASN A 89 13.81 -18.94 -4.38
N VAL A 90 14.95 -18.37 -3.99
CA VAL A 90 16.29 -18.85 -4.35
C VAL A 90 17.17 -19.00 -3.12
N GLY A 91 17.97 -20.06 -3.07
CA GLY A 91 18.78 -20.35 -1.88
C GLY A 91 17.91 -20.54 -0.64
N ILE A 92 18.10 -19.68 0.36
CA ILE A 92 17.25 -19.65 1.58
C ILE A 92 15.98 -18.81 1.41
N GLY A 93 15.75 -18.21 0.24
CA GLY A 93 14.65 -17.27 0.01
C GLY A 93 15.00 -15.85 0.45
N PHE A 94 14.65 -14.86 -0.39
CA PHE A 94 15.01 -13.46 -0.15
C PHE A 94 13.90 -12.50 -0.57
N HIS A 95 13.65 -11.49 0.23
CA HIS A 95 12.86 -10.32 -0.12
C HIS A 95 13.76 -9.26 -0.76
N LEU A 96 13.33 -8.70 -1.89
CA LEU A 96 14.00 -7.55 -2.48
C LEU A 96 13.93 -6.38 -1.49
N GLN A 97 15.08 -5.72 -1.27
CA GLN A 97 15.15 -4.50 -0.46
C GLN A 97 15.91 -3.41 -1.20
N ILE A 98 15.52 -2.17 -0.93
CA ILE A 98 16.20 -0.97 -1.41
C ILE A 98 16.78 -0.24 -0.20
N LEU A 99 18.11 -0.14 -0.14
CA LEU A 99 18.82 0.48 0.97
C LEU A 99 18.95 2.00 0.77
N PRO A 100 19.12 2.80 1.85
CA PRO A 100 19.26 4.25 1.75
C PRO A 100 20.46 4.73 0.93
N ASP A 101 21.50 3.90 0.81
CA ASP A 101 22.69 4.17 -0.01
C ASP A 101 22.46 3.89 -1.52
N GLY A 102 21.25 3.51 -1.91
CA GLY A 102 20.88 3.16 -3.28
C GLY A 102 21.29 1.76 -3.70
N ARG A 103 21.84 0.93 -2.80
CA ARG A 103 22.09 -0.49 -3.11
C ARG A 103 20.79 -1.28 -3.06
N ILE A 104 20.68 -2.23 -3.98
CA ILE A 104 19.56 -3.16 -4.07
C ILE A 104 20.10 -4.58 -3.93
N ASN A 105 19.52 -5.35 -3.02
CA ASN A 105 19.85 -6.75 -2.78
C ASN A 105 18.65 -7.47 -2.15
N GLY A 106 18.85 -8.72 -1.76
CA GLY A 106 17.89 -9.57 -1.09
C GLY A 106 18.22 -9.71 0.39
N VAL A 107 17.19 -9.73 1.23
CA VAL A 107 17.27 -10.04 2.66
C VAL A 107 16.36 -11.22 2.99
N HIS A 108 16.82 -12.16 3.81
CA HIS A 108 16.01 -13.32 4.17
C HIS A 108 14.81 -12.90 5.02
N ASN A 109 15.08 -12.27 6.17
CA ASN A 109 14.06 -11.76 7.07
C ASN A 109 13.51 -10.42 6.56
N GLU A 110 12.19 -10.30 6.56
CA GLU A 110 11.52 -9.05 6.21
C GLU A 110 12.00 -7.90 7.09
N ASN A 111 12.15 -6.72 6.51
CA ASN A 111 12.53 -5.51 7.22
C ASN A 111 11.86 -4.28 6.61
N GLN A 112 12.12 -3.12 7.20
CA GLN A 112 11.53 -1.85 6.75
C GLN A 112 11.90 -1.50 5.29
N TYR A 113 13.10 -1.87 4.82
CA TYR A 113 13.59 -1.59 3.46
C TYR A 113 13.08 -2.57 2.39
N SER A 114 12.41 -3.65 2.80
CA SER A 114 11.76 -4.61 1.91
C SER A 114 10.32 -4.25 1.54
N LEU A 115 9.77 -3.18 2.12
CA LEU A 115 8.45 -2.64 1.77
C LEU A 115 8.56 -1.80 0.50
N ILE A 116 7.83 -2.22 -0.53
CA ILE A 116 7.86 -1.62 -1.86
C ILE A 116 6.45 -1.20 -2.24
N GLU A 117 6.26 0.09 -2.52
CA GLU A 117 5.08 0.59 -3.21
C GLU A 117 5.26 0.33 -4.70
N ILE A 118 4.32 -0.43 -5.27
CA ILE A 118 4.29 -0.72 -6.70
C ILE A 118 3.14 0.08 -7.30
N SER A 119 3.45 0.87 -8.33
CA SER A 119 2.48 1.75 -8.98
C SER A 119 2.45 1.46 -10.47
N THR A 120 1.26 1.32 -11.04
CA THR A 120 1.09 1.18 -12.49
C THR A 120 1.42 2.48 -13.19
N VAL A 121 2.32 2.41 -14.17
CA VAL A 121 2.70 3.56 -15.01
C VAL A 121 1.93 3.50 -16.33
N GLU A 122 1.90 2.32 -16.96
CA GLU A 122 1.17 2.03 -18.20
C GLU A 122 0.65 0.59 -18.12
N ARG A 123 -0.13 0.14 -19.12
CA ARG A 123 -0.68 -1.22 -19.12
C ARG A 123 0.44 -2.27 -19.03
N GLY A 124 0.50 -2.99 -17.92
CA GLY A 124 1.50 -4.03 -17.66
C GLY A 124 2.90 -3.50 -17.34
N VAL A 125 3.07 -2.18 -17.21
CA VAL A 125 4.34 -1.54 -16.83
C VAL A 125 4.15 -0.84 -15.49
N ILE A 126 5.07 -1.10 -14.58
CA ILE A 126 5.05 -0.62 -13.21
C ILE A 126 6.32 0.13 -12.87
N SER A 127 6.25 0.90 -11.80
CA SER A 127 7.39 1.40 -11.05
C SER A 127 7.39 0.80 -9.66
N MET A 128 8.57 0.71 -9.04
CA MET A 128 8.75 0.19 -7.69
C MET A 128 9.47 1.22 -6.84
N TYR A 129 8.87 1.60 -5.74
CA TYR A 129 9.39 2.62 -4.83
C TYR A 129 9.59 2.04 -3.44
N GLY A 130 10.83 2.09 -2.93
CA GLY A 130 11.17 1.67 -1.59
C GLY A 130 10.64 2.67 -0.57
N VAL A 131 9.60 2.29 0.17
CA VAL A 131 8.86 3.19 1.08
C VAL A 131 9.77 3.82 2.14
N ARG A 132 10.76 3.06 2.63
CA ARG A 132 11.64 3.51 3.71
C ARG A 132 12.94 4.14 3.23
N SER A 133 13.41 3.80 2.03
CA SER A 133 14.59 4.41 1.43
C SER A 133 14.25 5.69 0.67
N GLU A 134 12.98 5.88 0.29
CA GLU A 134 12.51 6.95 -0.58
C GLU A 134 13.19 6.93 -1.96
N LEU A 135 13.38 5.74 -2.51
CA LEU A 135 14.10 5.52 -3.77
C LEU A 135 13.29 4.62 -4.71
N PHE A 136 13.26 4.98 -5.99
CA PHE A 136 12.82 4.10 -7.06
C PHE A 136 13.86 3.03 -7.34
N VAL A 137 13.40 1.82 -7.60
CA VAL A 137 14.22 0.79 -8.26
C VAL A 137 14.44 1.22 -9.70
N ALA A 138 15.69 1.21 -10.15
CA ALA A 138 16.06 1.47 -11.53
C ALA A 138 17.07 0.43 -12.03
N MET A 139 17.15 0.26 -13.35
CA MET A 139 18.14 -0.59 -14.00
C MET A 139 18.84 0.14 -15.13
N ASN A 140 20.17 0.15 -15.10
CA ASN A 140 20.96 0.76 -16.16
C ASN A 140 21.24 -0.18 -17.34
N SER A 141 21.82 0.37 -18.41
CA SER A 141 22.18 -0.36 -19.64
C SER A 141 23.11 -1.56 -19.45
N ARG A 142 23.83 -1.65 -18.32
CA ARG A 142 24.68 -2.81 -17.96
C ARG A 142 23.92 -3.88 -17.18
N GLY A 143 22.61 -3.73 -17.04
CA GLY A 143 21.72 -4.59 -16.26
C GLY A 143 21.92 -4.47 -14.75
N ARG A 144 22.55 -3.40 -14.23
CA ARG A 144 22.76 -3.24 -12.78
C ARG A 144 21.55 -2.54 -12.18
N LEU A 145 20.99 -3.15 -11.13
CA LEU A 145 19.98 -2.51 -10.29
C LEU A 145 20.62 -1.44 -9.40
N TYR A 146 19.91 -0.33 -9.22
CA TYR A 146 20.29 0.75 -8.33
C TYR A 146 19.05 1.53 -7.88
N GLY A 147 19.16 2.20 -6.72
CA GLY A 147 18.13 3.11 -6.21
C GLY A 147 18.36 4.55 -6.70
N THR A 148 17.28 5.25 -7.07
CA THR A 148 17.33 6.66 -7.50
C THR A 148 16.18 7.46 -6.90
N LYS A 149 16.43 8.74 -6.58
CA LYS A 149 15.38 9.67 -6.14
C LYS A 149 14.48 10.14 -7.29
N PHE A 150 15.02 10.14 -8.50
CA PHE A 150 14.34 10.69 -9.67
C PHE A 150 13.69 9.57 -10.48
N PHE A 151 12.39 9.69 -10.72
CA PHE A 151 11.67 8.82 -11.64
C PHE A 151 12.15 9.09 -13.08
N ARG A 152 12.52 8.01 -13.77
CA ARG A 152 13.06 8.01 -15.15
C ARG A 152 12.58 6.76 -15.87
N ASP A 153 12.81 6.67 -17.18
CA ASP A 153 12.44 5.47 -17.94
C ASP A 153 13.14 4.19 -17.42
N GLU A 154 14.35 4.30 -16.86
CA GLU A 154 15.04 3.18 -16.21
C GLU A 154 14.31 2.63 -14.96
N CYS A 155 13.31 3.35 -14.43
CA CYS A 155 12.48 2.94 -13.29
C CYS A 155 11.22 2.16 -13.70
N LYS A 156 10.99 2.00 -15.00
CA LYS A 156 9.81 1.33 -15.56
C LYS A 156 10.13 -0.14 -15.85
N PHE A 157 9.30 -1.03 -15.32
CA PHE A 157 9.44 -2.48 -15.51
C PHE A 157 8.15 -3.09 -16.02
N LYS A 158 8.25 -3.92 -17.05
CA LYS A 158 7.14 -4.76 -17.51
C LYS A 158 6.96 -5.91 -16.51
N GLU A 159 5.80 -5.97 -15.87
CA GLU A 159 5.40 -7.07 -15.00
C GLU A 159 4.73 -8.17 -15.83
N THR A 160 5.24 -9.40 -15.75
CA THR A 160 4.68 -10.55 -16.46
C THR A 160 4.46 -11.70 -15.49
N LEU A 161 3.22 -12.22 -15.43
CA LEU A 161 2.88 -13.44 -14.72
C LEU A 161 3.47 -14.64 -15.46
N LEU A 162 4.23 -15.46 -14.75
CA LEU A 162 4.87 -16.67 -15.27
C LEU A 162 3.97 -17.90 -15.05
N PRO A 163 4.21 -19.01 -15.78
CA PRO A 163 3.42 -20.24 -15.64
C PRO A 163 3.41 -20.86 -14.24
N ASN A 164 4.37 -20.51 -13.39
CA ASN A 164 4.47 -20.99 -12.00
C ASN A 164 3.83 -20.04 -10.97
N ASN A 165 3.04 -19.06 -11.42
CA ASN A 165 2.37 -18.05 -10.60
C ASN A 165 3.31 -17.06 -9.88
N TYR A 166 4.57 -16.97 -10.29
CA TYR A 166 5.47 -15.87 -9.91
C TYR A 166 5.43 -14.79 -10.98
N ASN A 167 5.87 -13.58 -10.64
CA ASN A 167 6.07 -12.51 -11.60
C ASN A 167 7.54 -12.39 -11.97
N ALA A 168 7.80 -12.01 -13.23
CA ALA A 168 9.07 -11.48 -13.69
C ALA A 168 8.95 -9.99 -14.00
N TYR A 169 10.04 -9.27 -13.79
CA TYR A 169 10.12 -7.82 -13.99
C TYR A 169 11.23 -7.49 -14.98
N GLU A 170 10.84 -7.18 -16.21
CA GLU A 170 11.76 -6.84 -17.30
C GLU A 170 11.91 -5.31 -17.39
N SER A 171 13.13 -4.79 -17.60
CA SER A 171 13.31 -3.36 -17.88
C SER A 171 12.52 -2.95 -19.13
N SER A 172 11.77 -1.85 -19.04
CA SER A 172 11.03 -1.33 -20.19
C SER A 172 11.97 -0.85 -21.31
N VAL A 173 13.11 -0.26 -20.94
CA VAL A 173 14.12 0.31 -21.85
C VAL A 173 15.08 -0.78 -22.33
N TYR A 174 15.56 -1.64 -21.42
CA TYR A 174 16.57 -2.65 -21.72
C TYR A 174 15.93 -4.04 -21.84
N LYS A 175 15.33 -4.31 -23.01
CA LYS A 175 14.67 -5.59 -23.31
C LYS A 175 15.61 -6.78 -23.05
N GLY A 176 15.04 -7.86 -22.52
CA GLY A 176 15.78 -9.04 -22.09
C GLY A 176 16.56 -8.88 -20.78
N SER A 177 16.47 -7.73 -20.10
CA SER A 177 17.12 -7.52 -18.79
C SER A 177 16.10 -7.56 -17.66
N TYR A 178 16.29 -8.47 -16.71
CA TYR A 178 15.32 -8.75 -15.64
C TYR A 178 15.85 -8.39 -14.25
N ILE A 179 14.97 -7.96 -13.35
CA ILE A 179 15.28 -7.93 -11.92
C ILE A 179 15.61 -9.36 -11.49
N ALA A 180 16.73 -9.55 -10.79
CA ALA A 180 17.16 -10.88 -10.40
C ALA A 180 17.99 -10.89 -9.12
N LEU A 181 17.78 -11.90 -8.27
CA LEU A 181 18.57 -12.16 -7.07
C LEU A 181 19.32 -13.49 -7.21
N SER A 182 20.59 -13.52 -6.82
CA SER A 182 21.36 -14.75 -6.75
C SER A 182 20.93 -15.62 -5.57
N LYS A 183 21.37 -16.89 -5.56
CA LYS A 183 21.19 -17.81 -4.42
C LYS A 183 21.77 -17.30 -3.08
N HIS A 184 22.55 -16.23 -3.11
CA HIS A 184 23.16 -15.59 -1.93
C HIS A 184 22.53 -14.20 -1.65
N GLY A 185 21.37 -13.89 -2.22
CA GLY A 185 20.69 -12.60 -2.03
C GLY A 185 21.35 -11.41 -2.72
N ARG A 186 22.46 -11.57 -3.45
CA ARG A 186 23.06 -10.46 -4.22
C ARG A 186 22.25 -10.19 -5.49
N ALA A 187 22.03 -8.92 -5.83
CA ALA A 187 21.46 -8.55 -7.13
C ALA A 187 22.34 -9.05 -8.29
N LYS A 188 21.72 -9.73 -9.26
CA LYS A 188 22.38 -10.18 -10.48
C LYS A 188 22.27 -9.11 -11.56
N ARG A 189 23.17 -9.17 -12.54
CA ARG A 189 23.01 -8.34 -13.75
C ARG A 189 21.83 -8.85 -14.55
N GLY A 190 20.89 -7.97 -14.87
CA GLY A 190 19.65 -8.32 -15.54
C GLY A 190 19.85 -8.91 -16.92
N ASN A 191 20.87 -8.46 -17.65
CA ASN A 191 21.25 -9.01 -18.96
C ASN A 191 21.87 -10.42 -18.90
N LYS A 192 22.02 -11.00 -17.70
CA LYS A 192 22.48 -12.38 -17.46
C LYS A 192 21.40 -13.24 -16.80
N ALA A 193 20.16 -12.78 -16.82
CA ALA A 193 19.03 -13.46 -16.21
C ALA A 193 17.90 -13.58 -17.23
N THR A 194 17.22 -14.71 -17.26
CA THR A 194 16.06 -14.96 -18.15
C THR A 194 14.91 -15.51 -17.33
N THR A 195 13.69 -15.47 -17.88
CA THR A 195 12.49 -16.01 -17.23
C THR A 195 12.53 -17.52 -17.02
N ALA A 196 13.40 -18.25 -17.72
CA ALA A 196 13.66 -19.67 -17.45
C ALA A 196 14.39 -19.90 -16.12
N MET A 197 15.05 -18.86 -15.57
CA MET A 197 15.82 -18.95 -14.33
C MET A 197 15.00 -18.46 -13.13
N THR A 198 14.92 -19.27 -12.08
CA THR A 198 14.18 -18.94 -10.84
C THR A 198 14.68 -17.69 -10.13
N VAL A 199 15.91 -17.26 -10.41
CA VAL A 199 16.49 -15.99 -9.91
C VAL A 199 15.71 -14.75 -10.34
N THR A 200 14.85 -14.85 -11.36
CA THR A 200 13.98 -13.77 -11.86
C THR A 200 12.55 -13.85 -11.35
N HIS A 201 12.21 -14.89 -10.57
CA HIS A 201 10.85 -15.17 -10.15
C HIS A 201 10.59 -14.52 -8.80
N PHE A 202 9.63 -13.60 -8.75
CA PHE A 202 9.24 -12.90 -7.54
C PHE A 202 7.75 -13.09 -7.24
N LEU A 203 7.46 -13.44 -6.00
CA LEU A 203 6.11 -13.54 -5.46
C LEU A 203 5.79 -12.24 -4.69
N PRO A 204 4.82 -11.44 -5.13
CA PRO A 204 4.32 -10.31 -4.35
C PRO A 204 3.57 -10.82 -3.12
N ARG A 205 4.09 -10.54 -1.92
CA ARG A 205 3.47 -10.89 -0.63
C ARG A 205 2.80 -9.67 -0.01
N LEU A 206 1.64 -9.90 0.63
CA LEU A 206 0.98 -8.90 1.46
C LEU A 206 1.87 -8.58 2.67
N SER A 207 1.90 -7.30 3.06
CA SER A 207 2.78 -6.78 4.09
C SER A 207 2.15 -6.69 5.46
#